data_AF-A0A023EEA0-F1
#
_entry.id   AF-A0A023EEA0-F1
#
_cell.length_a   1.000
_cell.length_b   1.000
_cell.length_c   1.000
_cell.angle_alpha   90.00
_cell.angle_beta   90.00
_cell.angle_gamma   90.00
#
_symmetry.space_group_name_H-M   'P 1'
#
loop_
_entity.id
_entity.type
_entity.pdbx_description
1 polymer ?
#
loop_
_entity_poly.entity_id
_entity_poly.type
_entity_poly.pdbx_seq_one_letter_code
_entity_poly.pdbx_strand_id
1 'polypeptide(L)'
;MVPKDKEKFNSQLTAIVDKIPKGDILISMGDFNAKVGSDNSNYEHVMGRHGLGEMSENGELFAEFCGNNDMMIGGSLFLHRPLLKVT
;
A
#
# COMPACT_ATOMS: atom_id res chain seq x y z
N MET A 1 5.51 -4.70 18.54
CA MET A 1 5.10 -3.39 19.12
C MET A 1 5.33 -2.37 18.03
N VAL A 2 4.25 -1.90 17.40
CA VAL A 2 4.35 -0.84 16.39
C VAL A 2 4.74 0.45 17.12
N PRO A 3 5.74 1.20 16.67
CA PRO A 3 6.06 2.50 17.27
C PRO A 3 4.84 3.42 17.25
N LYS A 4 4.55 4.10 18.37
CA LYS A 4 3.40 5.02 18.52
C LYS A 4 3.30 6.05 17.39
N ASP A 5 4.44 6.48 16.86
CA ASP A 5 4.50 7.44 15.75
C ASP A 5 3.99 6.87 14.43
N LYS A 6 4.21 5.56 14.18
CA LYS A 6 3.66 4.88 12.99
C LYS A 6 2.15 4.74 13.07
N GLU A 7 1.62 4.36 14.23
CA GLU A 7 0.16 4.28 14.44
C GLU A 7 -0.49 5.65 14.22
N LYS A 8 0.10 6.70 14.78
CA LYS A 8 -0.38 8.08 14.59
C LYS A 8 -0.37 8.48 13.10
N PHE A 9 0.71 8.18 12.38
CA PHE A 9 0.79 8.47 10.95
C PHE A 9 -0.32 7.75 10.15
N ASN A 10 -0.49 6.44 10.35
CA ASN A 10 -1.52 5.67 9.65
C ASN A 10 -2.93 6.15 9.97
N SER A 11 -3.24 6.43 11.25
CA SER A 11 -4.54 6.98 11.63
C SER A 11 -4.81 8.35 11.01
N GLN A 12 -3.81 9.22 10.93
CA GLN A 12 -3.95 10.53 10.29
C GLN A 12 -4.15 10.41 8.78
N LEU A 13 -3.45 9.48 8.12
CA LEU A 13 -3.61 9.21 6.69
C LEU A 13 -5.03 8.74 6.39
N THR A 14 -5.54 7.74 7.13
CA THR A 14 -6.93 7.26 7.00
C THR A 14 -7.93 8.39 7.21
N ALA A 15 -7.76 9.21 8.26
CA ALA A 15 -8.67 10.32 8.52
C ALA A 15 -8.67 11.42 7.43
N ILE A 16 -7.60 11.52 6.63
CA ILE A 16 -7.55 12.42 5.47
C ILE A 16 -8.28 11.79 4.29
N VAL A 17 -8.05 10.50 4.02
CA VAL A 17 -8.69 9.77 2.92
C VAL A 17 -10.21 9.66 3.12
N ASP A 18 -10.67 9.42 4.35
CA ASP A 18 -12.10 9.34 4.70
C ASP A 18 -12.88 10.63 4.38
N LYS A 19 -12.19 11.78 4.31
CA LYS A 19 -12.81 13.07 3.98
C LYS A 19 -12.96 13.29 2.48
N ILE A 20 -12.30 12.48 1.66
CA ILE A 20 -12.33 12.60 0.21
C ILE A 20 -13.64 11.95 -0.28
N PRO A 21 -14.46 12.65 -1.08
CA PRO A 21 -15.65 12.05 -1.67
C PRO A 21 -15.28 10.80 -2.48
N LYS A 22 -16.02 9.71 -2.31
CA LYS A 22 -15.79 8.44 -3.04
C LYS A 22 -15.86 8.55 -4.57
N GLY A 23 -16.40 9.65 -5.10
CA GLY A 23 -16.45 9.91 -6.54
C GLY A 23 -15.19 10.56 -7.11
N ASP A 24 -14.28 11.02 -6.26
CA ASP A 24 -13.04 11.67 -6.67
C ASP A 24 -11.91 10.64 -6.83
N ILE A 25 -10.97 10.94 -7.73
CA ILE A 25 -9.79 10.09 -7.94
C ILE A 25 -8.71 10.48 -6.91
N LEU A 26 -8.37 9.55 -6.02
CA LEU A 26 -7.26 9.69 -5.08
C LEU A 26 -6.00 9.02 -5.63
N ILE A 27 -4.92 9.77 -5.76
CA ILE A 27 -3.59 9.24 -6.06
C ILE A 27 -2.67 9.56 -4.88
N SER A 28 -2.27 8.51 -4.16
CA SER A 28 -1.30 8.61 -3.07
C SER A 28 0.07 8.17 -3.58
N MET A 29 1.04 9.10 -3.57
CA MET A 29 2.39 8.85 -4.09
C MET A 29 3.44 9.11 -3.01
N GLY A 30 4.52 8.34 -3.05
CA GLY A 30 5.64 8.46 -2.14
C GLY A 30 6.20 7.10 -1.77
N ASP A 31 7.22 7.11 -0.92
CA ASP A 31 7.74 5.92 -0.30
C ASP A 31 6.99 5.67 1.02
N PHE A 32 6.18 4.61 1.05
CA PHE A 32 5.44 4.17 2.24
C PHE A 32 6.27 3.25 3.14
N ASN A 33 7.54 2.98 2.79
CA ASN A 33 8.42 2.03 3.47
C ASN A 33 7.75 0.66 3.65
N ALA A 34 7.02 0.24 2.61
CA ALA A 34 6.15 -0.93 2.59
C ALA A 34 6.62 -1.88 1.48
N LYS A 35 6.88 -3.14 1.84
CA LYS A 35 7.18 -4.20 0.87
C LYS A 35 5.97 -5.09 0.80
N VAL A 36 5.29 -5.10 -0.34
CA VAL A 36 4.07 -5.90 -0.54
C VAL A 36 4.37 -7.30 -1.09
N GLY A 37 5.54 -7.49 -1.70
CA GLY A 37 5.93 -8.77 -2.28
C GLY A 37 5.12 -9.16 -3.54
N SER A 38 5.30 -10.39 -4.00
CA SER A 38 4.65 -10.93 -5.20
C SER A 38 3.43 -11.81 -4.92
N ASP A 39 3.30 -12.31 -3.69
CA ASP A 39 2.14 -13.09 -3.29
C ASP A 39 0.99 -12.14 -2.97
N ASN A 40 -0.08 -12.22 -3.77
CA ASN A 40 -1.26 -11.38 -3.61
C ASN A 40 -2.48 -12.16 -3.10
N SER A 41 -2.28 -13.36 -2.56
CA SER A 41 -3.37 -14.17 -2.00
C SER A 41 -4.15 -13.37 -0.95
N ASN A 42 -5.48 -13.28 -1.10
CA ASN A 42 -6.40 -12.45 -0.31
C ASN A 42 -6.33 -10.93 -0.54
N TYR A 43 -5.38 -10.45 -1.34
CA TYR A 43 -5.18 -9.04 -1.68
C TYR A 43 -5.29 -8.80 -3.20
N GLU A 44 -5.95 -9.68 -3.95
CA GLU A 44 -6.01 -9.64 -5.41
C GLU A 44 -6.69 -8.38 -5.95
N HIS A 45 -7.60 -7.79 -5.18
CA HIS A 45 -8.29 -6.55 -5.51
C HIS A 45 -7.46 -5.30 -5.20
N VAL A 46 -6.38 -5.43 -4.42
CA VAL A 46 -5.55 -4.33 -3.92
C VAL A 46 -4.20 -4.28 -4.64
N MET A 47 -3.61 -5.43 -4.96
CA MET A 47 -2.25 -5.50 -5.47
C MET A 47 -2.04 -6.56 -6.56
N GLY A 48 -1.09 -6.27 -7.44
CA GLY A 48 -0.63 -7.21 -8.46
C GLY A 48 0.48 -8.13 -7.94
N ARG A 49 0.95 -9.02 -8.83
CA ARG A 49 1.96 -10.06 -8.51
C ARG A 49 3.40 -9.65 -8.81
N HIS A 50 3.63 -8.40 -9.20
CA HIS A 50 4.95 -7.95 -9.62
C HIS A 50 5.75 -7.27 -8.51
N GLY A 51 5.27 -7.20 -7.27
CA GLY A 51 6.13 -6.73 -6.17
C GLY A 51 7.33 -7.66 -5.96
N LEU A 52 8.36 -7.16 -5.27
CA LEU A 52 9.59 -7.93 -4.99
C LEU A 52 9.66 -8.30 -3.52
N GLY A 53 10.21 -9.48 -3.25
CA GLY A 53 10.44 -9.99 -1.91
C GLY A 53 9.17 -10.50 -1.22
N GLU A 54 9.28 -10.67 0.09
CA GLU A 54 8.16 -11.05 0.96
C GLU A 54 7.45 -9.80 1.50
N MET A 55 6.18 -9.96 1.84
CA MET A 55 5.39 -8.90 2.45
C MET A 55 5.97 -8.54 3.83
N SER A 56 6.29 -7.27 4.05
CA SER A 56 6.70 -6.77 5.37
C SER A 56 5.48 -6.41 6.22
N GLU A 57 5.66 -6.27 7.54
CA GLU A 57 4.62 -5.78 8.46
C GLU A 57 4.01 -4.44 8.00
N ASN A 58 4.85 -3.52 7.50
CA ASN A 58 4.37 -2.26 6.91
C ASN A 58 3.63 -2.51 5.58
N GLY A 59 4.01 -3.55 4.82
CA GLY A 59 3.34 -3.97 3.59
C GLY A 59 1.91 -4.44 3.83
N GLU A 60 1.71 -5.23 4.88
CA GLU A 60 0.39 -5.70 5.30
C GLU A 60 -0.51 -4.54 5.72
N LEU A 61 -0.03 -3.66 6.59
CA LEU A 61 -0.77 -2.44 7.00
C LEU A 61 -1.13 -1.55 5.81
N PHE A 62 -0.22 -1.42 4.83
CA PHE A 62 -0.47 -0.64 3.63
C PHE A 62 -1.50 -1.31 2.70
N ALA A 63 -1.47 -2.63 2.57
CA ALA A 63 -2.45 -3.38 1.79
C ALA A 63 -3.85 -3.32 2.43
N GLU A 64 -3.95 -3.45 3.75
CA GLU A 64 -5.21 -3.26 4.49
C GLU A 64 -5.77 -1.84 4.30
N PHE A 65 -4.90 -0.83 4.42
CA PHE A 65 -5.27 0.56 4.17
C PHE A 65 -5.82 0.76 2.75
N CYS A 66 -5.14 0.22 1.73
CA CYS A 66 -5.60 0.34 0.36
C CYS A 66 -6.91 -0.43 0.12
N GLY A 67 -7.06 -1.63 0.67
CA GLY A 67 -8.29 -2.43 0.55
C GLY A 67 -9.51 -1.76 1.19
N ASN A 68 -9.34 -1.14 2.36
CA ASN A 68 -10.42 -0.42 3.04
C ASN A 68 -10.88 0.86 2.31
N ASN A 69 -10.04 1.39 1.41
CA ASN A 69 -10.28 2.64 0.70
C ASN A 69 -10.49 2.44 -0.81
N ASP A 70 -10.77 1.21 -1.27
CA ASP A 70 -10.97 0.87 -2.69
C ASP A 70 -9.79 1.30 -3.60
N MET A 71 -8.56 1.24 -3.07
CA MET A 71 -7.34 1.67 -3.75
C MET A 71 -6.54 0.48 -4.30
N MET A 72 -5.78 0.71 -5.39
CA MET A 72 -4.83 -0.26 -5.94
C MET A 72 -3.37 0.19 -5.82
N ILE A 73 -2.49 -0.76 -5.52
CA ILE A 73 -1.05 -0.56 -5.35
C ILE A 73 -0.35 -0.62 -6.72
N GLY A 74 -0.17 0.53 -7.34
CA GLY A 74 0.42 0.62 -8.70
C GLY A 74 1.80 -0.02 -8.85
N GLY A 75 2.64 0.03 -7.81
CA GLY A 75 4.01 -0.53 -7.85
C GLY A 75 4.08 -2.05 -8.02
N SER A 76 2.99 -2.76 -7.73
CA SER A 76 2.89 -4.22 -7.88
C SER A 76 2.04 -4.66 -9.08
N LEU A 77 1.29 -3.74 -9.71
CA LEU A 77 0.42 -4.03 -10.86
C LEU A 77 1.19 -4.29 -12.16
N PHE A 78 2.32 -3.63 -12.36
CA PHE A 78 3.06 -3.69 -13.62
C PHE A 78 4.45 -4.30 -13.45
N LEU A 79 4.87 -5.06 -14.47
CA LEU A 79 6.21 -5.60 -14.56
C LEU A 79 7.21 -4.47 -14.84
N HIS A 80 7.72 -3.84 -13.78
CA HIS A 80 8.87 -2.95 -13.85
C HIS A 80 10.18 -3.71 -13.66
N ARG A 81 11.26 -3.22 -14.29
CA ARG A 81 12.62 -3.78 -14.14
C ARG A 81 12.99 -3.86 -12.64
N PRO A 82 13.53 -4.99 -12.14
CA PRO A 82 13.79 -5.17 -10.72
C PRO A 82 14.65 -4.09 -10.06
N LEU A 83 15.59 -3.49 -10.82
CA LEU A 83 16.47 -2.42 -10.38
C LEU A 83 15.74 -1.14 -9.92
N LEU A 84 14.50 -0.93 -10.36
CA LEU A 84 13.68 0.24 -10.01
C LEU A 84 12.78 -0.01 -8.79
N LYS A 85 12.88 -1.18 -8.16
CA LYS A 85 12.02 -1.62 -7.03
C LYS A 85 12.79 -1.82 -5.72
N VAL A 86 14.10 -1.60 -5.72
CA VAL A 86 14.95 -1.80 -4.54
C VAL A 86 15.12 -0.47 -3.81
N THR A 87 14.32 -0.28 -2.76
CA THR A 87 14.59 0.67 -1.67
C THR A 87 14.05 0.09 -0.38
#